data_AF-A0A442IXP2-F1
#
_entry.id   AF-A0A442IXP2-F1
#
_cell.length_a   1.000
_cell.length_b   1.000
_cell.length_c   1.000
_cell.angle_alpha   90.00
_cell.angle_beta   90.00
_cell.angle_gamma   90.00
#
_symmetry.space_group_name_H-M   'P 1'
#
loop_
_entity.id
_entity.type
_entity.pdbx_description
1 polymer ?
#
loop_
_entity_poly.entity_id
_entity_poly.type
_entity_poly.pdbx_seq_one_letter_code
_entity_poly.pdbx_strand_id
1 'polypeptide(L)'
;MDEILTIRDIAARLKLAERTVNAMLSDRELPGFKVRGQWRVHRVHFQRWLHLVGVGRSPESATAEIIALAEDETPATATEASPIHASVLPSTGEEAGTSRGEPERGVPGPGPVQLLSERVSQGDLHRRFIEALGSAVVQYTTMDRKPLELDLTPPLPSRARVYLFNATRPPGGRPTGEHKVQLIMPGQRRGQRGQFDQGGGRSVLLAGYAAEEDVFILWDAGLYADFAWSRNVQVKAETIVEAAAGRIARQERRLRPADGEPTTEILLACPAPMLSEAIQLRQDLTRARLAGL
;
A
#
# COMPACT_ATOMS: atom_id res chain seq x y z
N MET A 1 21.53 8.28 27.56
CA MET A 1 21.62 6.84 27.33
C MET A 1 20.26 6.20 27.02
N ASP A 2 19.31 6.92 26.41
CA ASP A 2 18.16 6.31 25.71
C ASP A 2 18.02 6.99 24.35
N GLU A 3 18.70 6.38 23.37
CA GLU A 3 18.86 6.91 22.03
C GLU A 3 17.78 6.40 21.06
N ILE A 4 17.04 5.37 21.46
CA ILE A 4 16.08 4.65 20.63
C ILE A 4 14.68 4.68 21.26
N LEU A 5 13.68 5.08 20.49
CA LEU A 5 12.27 5.12 20.86
C LEU A 5 11.53 3.88 20.35
N THR A 6 10.56 3.40 21.13
CA THR A 6 9.62 2.35 20.75
C THR A 6 8.37 2.90 20.06
N ILE A 7 7.53 2.03 19.50
CA ILE A 7 6.21 2.42 18.96
C ILE A 7 5.35 3.07 20.06
N ARG A 8 5.32 2.47 21.25
CA ARG A 8 4.57 2.98 22.41
C ARG A 8 5.05 4.38 22.83
N ASP A 9 6.36 4.59 22.84
CA ASP A 9 6.98 5.88 23.13
C ASP A 9 6.52 6.99 22.17
N ILE A 10 6.49 6.68 20.88
CA ILE A 10 6.11 7.62 19.83
C ILE A 10 4.60 7.86 19.87
N ALA A 11 3.82 6.80 20.03
CA ALA A 11 2.36 6.86 20.16
C ALA A 11 1.94 7.79 21.30
N ALA A 12 2.55 7.64 22.47
CA ALA A 12 2.30 8.51 23.62
C ALA A 12 2.67 9.98 23.35
N ARG A 13 3.78 10.24 22.64
CA ARG A 13 4.25 11.60 22.33
C ARG A 13 3.40 12.30 21.27
N LEU A 14 2.97 11.58 20.24
CA LEU A 14 2.13 12.10 19.16
C LEU A 14 0.63 12.07 19.50
N LYS A 15 0.24 11.45 20.62
CA LYS A 15 -1.15 11.17 21.00
C LYS A 15 -1.90 10.39 19.91
N LEU A 16 -1.24 9.39 19.34
CA LEU A 16 -1.78 8.48 18.32
C LEU A 16 -1.90 7.06 18.88
N ALA A 17 -2.71 6.22 18.24
CA ALA A 17 -2.72 4.79 18.54
C ALA A 17 -1.41 4.11 18.09
N GLU A 18 -0.92 3.11 18.83
CA GLU A 18 0.30 2.37 18.47
C GLU A 18 0.22 1.74 17.08
N ARG A 19 -0.97 1.29 16.67
CA ARG A 19 -1.22 0.76 15.33
C ARG A 19 -0.99 1.79 14.23
N THR A 20 -1.38 3.04 14.46
CA THR A 20 -1.16 4.16 13.53
C THR A 20 0.33 4.44 13.38
N VAL A 21 1.07 4.49 14.49
CA VAL A 21 2.53 4.69 14.46
C VAL A 21 3.24 3.54 13.72
N ASN A 22 2.80 2.30 13.92
CA ASN A 22 3.33 1.13 13.19
C ASN A 22 3.07 1.23 11.68
N ALA A 23 1.88 1.70 11.28
CA ALA A 23 1.55 1.98 9.88
C ALA A 23 2.46 3.08 9.32
N MET A 24 2.59 4.23 9.98
CA MET A 24 3.47 5.33 9.56
C MET A 24 4.92 4.89 9.34
N LEU A 25 5.45 4.03 10.22
CA LEU A 25 6.78 3.44 10.08
C LEU A 25 6.88 2.49 8.88
N SER A 26 5.83 1.72 8.63
CA SER A 26 5.76 0.79 7.48
C SER A 26 5.62 1.52 6.15
N ASP A 27 4.90 2.64 6.16
CA ASP A 27 4.60 3.49 5.01
C ASP A 27 5.70 4.54 4.74
N ARG A 28 6.77 4.55 5.55
CA ARG A 28 7.91 5.48 5.48
C ARG A 28 7.52 6.96 5.70
N GLU A 29 6.44 7.18 6.44
CA GLU A 29 6.02 8.50 6.90
C GLU A 29 6.74 8.91 8.19
N LEU A 30 7.37 7.95 8.89
CA LEU A 30 8.16 8.18 10.10
C LEU A 30 9.50 7.45 9.99
N PRO A 31 10.64 8.09 10.31
CA PRO A 31 11.94 7.45 10.16
C PRO A 31 12.12 6.35 11.21
N GLY A 32 12.47 5.14 10.78
CA GLY A 32 12.70 4.04 11.70
C GLY A 32 13.32 2.80 11.06
N PHE A 33 13.75 1.88 11.90
CA PHE A 33 14.40 0.64 11.51
C PHE A 33 13.83 -0.53 12.31
N LYS A 34 13.95 -1.76 11.78
CA LYS A 34 13.46 -2.97 12.45
C LYS A 34 14.60 -3.72 13.13
N VAL A 35 14.39 -4.09 14.39
CA VAL A 35 15.24 -5.04 15.13
C VAL A 35 14.36 -6.21 15.55
N ARG A 36 14.69 -7.42 15.06
CA ARG A 36 13.92 -8.65 15.33
C ARG A 36 12.40 -8.50 15.11
N GLY A 37 12.03 -7.82 14.03
CA GLY A 37 10.62 -7.62 13.65
C GLY A 37 9.89 -6.50 14.40
N GLN A 38 10.54 -5.85 15.38
CA GLN A 38 9.98 -4.70 16.08
C GLN A 38 10.58 -3.39 15.55
N TRP A 39 9.75 -2.37 15.40
CA TRP A 39 10.22 -1.06 14.99
C TRP A 39 10.93 -0.32 16.13
N ARG A 40 11.96 0.44 15.74
CA ARG A 40 12.79 1.30 16.57
C ARG A 40 13.07 2.59 15.81
N VAL A 41 13.19 3.69 16.53
CA VAL A 41 13.42 5.00 15.95
C VAL A 41 14.50 5.72 16.74
N HIS A 42 15.53 6.22 16.07
CA HIS A 42 16.51 7.09 16.74
C HIS A 42 15.80 8.36 17.22
N ARG A 43 16.01 8.71 18.49
CA ARG A 43 15.40 9.91 19.09
C ARG A 43 15.77 11.17 18.30
N VAL A 44 16.99 11.25 17.79
CA VAL A 44 17.49 12.39 17.01
C VAL A 44 16.71 12.53 15.69
N HIS A 45 16.46 11.40 15.01
CA HIS A 45 15.68 11.34 13.78
C HIS A 45 14.22 11.70 14.04
N PHE A 46 13.63 11.23 15.15
CA PHE A 46 12.27 11.61 15.52
C PHE A 46 12.12 13.10 15.80
N GLN A 47 13.09 13.72 16.50
CA GLN A 47 13.06 15.17 16.78
C GLN A 47 13.24 15.99 15.49
N ARG A 48 14.18 15.59 14.62
CA ARG A 48 14.35 16.24 13.31
C ARG A 48 13.09 16.11 12.47
N TRP A 49 12.45 14.94 12.48
CA TRP A 49 11.20 14.69 11.78
C TRP A 49 10.08 15.60 12.29
N LEU A 50 9.91 15.72 13.62
CA LEU A 50 8.94 16.63 14.23
C LEU A 50 9.17 18.08 13.79
N HIS A 51 10.42 18.53 13.72
CA HIS A 51 10.76 19.87 13.27
C HIS A 51 10.38 20.07 11.79
N LEU A 52 10.80 19.16 10.91
CA LEU A 52 10.52 19.24 9.46
C LEU A 52 9.01 19.22 9.17
N VAL A 53 8.26 18.32 9.82
CA VAL A 53 6.80 18.26 9.69
C VAL A 53 6.16 19.52 10.28
N GLY A 54 6.67 20.02 11.41
CA GLY A 54 6.19 21.24 12.06
C GLY A 54 6.35 22.50 11.21
N VAL A 55 7.37 22.56 10.34
CA VAL A 55 7.57 23.66 9.37
C VAL A 55 6.87 23.42 8.02
N GLY A 56 6.01 22.40 7.93
CA GLY A 56 5.15 22.14 6.77
C GLY A 56 5.72 21.18 5.72
N ARG A 57 6.82 20.46 6.00
CA ARG A 57 7.26 19.36 5.13
C ARG A 57 6.31 18.17 5.27
N SER A 58 6.09 17.44 4.18
CA SER A 58 5.33 16.20 4.28
C SER A 58 6.09 15.16 5.12
N PRO A 59 5.39 14.29 5.88
CA PRO A 59 6.02 13.22 6.68
C PRO A 59 6.98 12.32 5.89
N GLU A 60 6.66 12.01 4.64
CA GLU A 60 7.45 11.18 3.73
C GLU A 60 8.71 11.90 3.27
N SER A 61 8.59 13.19 2.90
CA SER A 61 9.73 14.01 2.50
C SER A 61 10.69 14.22 3.66
N ALA A 62 10.16 14.51 4.85
CA ALA A 62 10.94 14.64 6.07
C ALA A 62 11.67 13.31 6.40
N THR A 63 10.97 12.19 6.28
CA THR A 63 11.55 10.86 6.51
C THR A 63 12.64 10.52 5.50
N ALA A 64 12.41 10.77 4.21
CA ALA A 64 13.38 10.53 3.16
C ALA A 64 14.66 11.36 3.34
N GLU A 65 14.51 12.65 3.70
CA GLU A 65 15.64 13.54 3.98
C GLU A 65 16.47 13.05 5.18
N ILE A 66 15.81 12.62 6.25
CA ILE A 66 16.49 12.11 7.44
C ILE A 66 17.22 10.79 7.16
N ILE A 67 16.60 9.89 6.39
CA ILE A 67 17.23 8.62 6.01
C ILE A 67 18.44 8.88 5.10
N ALA A 68 18.33 9.78 4.11
CA ALA A 68 19.43 10.14 3.23
C ALA A 68 20.62 10.74 4.00
N LEU A 69 20.35 11.62 4.97
CA LEU A 69 21.39 12.20 5.83
C LEU A 69 22.06 11.15 6.75
N ALA A 70 21.33 10.12 7.16
CA ALA A 70 21.88 9.03 7.97
C ALA A 70 22.72 8.03 7.15
N GLU A 71 22.50 7.93 5.84
CA GLU A 71 23.31 7.10 4.93
C GLU A 71 24.67 7.75 4.61
N ASP A 72 24.75 9.08 4.57
CA ASP A 72 26.00 9.84 4.40
C ASP A 72 26.90 9.85 5.66
N GLU A 73 26.36 9.59 6.85
CA GLU A 73 27.11 9.54 8.12
C GLU A 73 27.71 8.16 8.44
N THR A 74 27.79 7.24 7.47
CA THR A 74 28.47 5.95 7.67
C THR A 74 29.99 6.18 7.81
N PRO A 75 30.66 5.76 8.91
CA PRO A 75 32.08 6.06 9.10
C PRO A 75 32.94 5.20 8.18
N ALA A 76 33.49 5.82 7.13
CA ALA A 76 34.62 5.31 6.38
C ALA A 76 35.81 5.14 7.35
N THR A 77 36.16 3.89 7.66
CA THR A 77 37.38 3.55 8.42
C THR A 77 38.37 2.85 7.50
N ALA A 78 39.60 3.38 7.48
CA ALA A 78 40.86 2.88 6.87
C ALA A 78 40.87 2.93 5.32
N THR A 79 41.81 3.54 4.59
CA THR A 79 43.24 3.85 4.74
C THR A 79 43.52 4.93 3.67
N GLU A 80 44.31 5.99 3.86
CA GLU A 80 45.76 6.02 3.60
C GLU A 80 46.27 7.47 3.82
N ALA A 81 47.53 7.59 4.25
CA ALA A 81 48.10 8.81 4.82
C ALA A 81 48.78 9.75 3.79
N SER A 82 48.49 11.05 3.93
CA SER A 82 49.41 12.23 3.87
C SER A 82 50.15 12.61 2.55
N PRO A 83 50.67 13.87 2.38
CA PRO A 83 50.40 15.12 3.12
C PRO A 83 50.42 16.45 2.27
N ILE A 84 50.32 17.60 2.98
CA ILE A 84 50.73 19.01 2.67
C ILE A 84 49.89 19.75 1.59
N HIS A 85 49.29 20.93 1.82
CA HIS A 85 49.90 22.18 2.32
C HIS A 85 48.90 23.19 2.93
N ALA A 86 49.40 23.94 3.92
CA ALA A 86 48.72 24.92 4.74
C ALA A 86 48.65 26.35 4.13
N SER A 87 47.63 27.12 4.54
CA SER A 87 47.65 28.55 4.95
C SER A 87 46.20 28.98 5.30
N VAL A 88 45.83 29.41 6.54
CA VAL A 88 46.07 30.73 7.20
C VAL A 88 45.36 31.86 6.41
N LEU A 89 44.47 32.75 6.90
CA LEU A 89 43.83 33.14 8.19
C LEU A 89 42.65 34.13 7.85
N PRO A 90 42.01 34.90 8.77
CA PRO A 90 40.56 35.12 8.82
C PRO A 90 40.08 36.56 8.47
N SER A 91 38.77 36.78 8.52
CA SER A 91 38.21 38.13 8.76
C SER A 91 36.95 38.07 9.63
N THR A 92 37.07 38.71 10.78
CA THR A 92 36.05 39.11 11.75
C THR A 92 35.11 40.18 11.19
N GLY A 93 33.89 40.23 11.74
CA GLY A 93 32.97 41.36 11.60
C GLY A 93 31.65 41.10 12.34
N GLU A 94 31.57 41.55 13.59
CA GLU A 94 30.34 41.72 14.36
C GLU A 94 29.40 42.73 13.67
N GLU A 95 28.08 42.56 13.79
CA GLU A 95 27.24 43.46 14.59
C GLU A 95 25.74 43.10 14.52
N ALA A 96 25.07 43.39 15.63
CA ALA A 96 23.70 43.08 15.96
C ALA A 96 22.70 44.07 15.33
N GLY A 97 21.46 43.61 15.13
CA GLY A 97 20.34 44.45 14.73
C GLY A 97 18.99 43.80 15.02
N THR A 98 18.52 43.95 16.25
CA THR A 98 17.14 43.70 16.67
C THR A 98 16.14 44.53 15.87
N SER A 99 15.11 43.91 15.29
CA SER A 99 13.84 44.58 15.07
C SER A 99 12.67 43.60 15.24
N ARG A 100 11.65 44.10 15.93
CA ARG A 100 10.47 43.42 16.46
C ARG A 100 9.31 43.88 15.57
N GLY A 101 8.66 42.95 14.87
CA GLY A 101 7.47 43.21 14.04
C GLY A 101 6.36 42.24 14.39
N GLU A 102 5.17 42.78 14.64
CA GLU A 102 3.91 42.15 15.06
C GLU A 102 3.29 41.23 13.98
N PRO A 103 2.28 40.40 14.34
CA PRO A 103 1.95 39.19 13.58
C PRO A 103 1.00 39.47 12.41
N GLU A 104 1.40 39.09 11.21
CA GLU A 104 0.50 39.03 10.07
C GLU A 104 -0.48 37.85 10.17
N ARG A 105 -1.76 38.15 9.98
CA ARG A 105 -2.86 37.19 9.85
C ARG A 105 -2.63 36.32 8.61
N GLY A 106 -2.02 35.16 8.80
CA GLY A 106 -1.83 34.13 7.78
C GLY A 106 -3.12 33.38 7.48
N VAL A 107 -3.51 33.42 6.21
CA VAL A 107 -4.53 32.62 5.52
C VAL A 107 -4.50 31.16 5.99
N PRO A 108 -5.65 30.49 6.23
CA PRO A 108 -5.64 29.08 6.63
C PRO A 108 -4.93 28.26 5.56
N GLY A 109 -3.81 27.65 5.96
CA GLY A 109 -3.04 26.74 5.11
C GLY A 109 -3.90 25.56 4.64
N PRO A 110 -3.52 24.89 3.54
CA PRO A 110 -4.29 23.78 3.03
C PRO A 110 -4.41 22.74 4.14
N GLY A 111 -5.65 22.39 4.49
CA GLY A 111 -5.93 21.34 5.46
C GLY A 111 -5.21 20.04 5.09
N PRO A 112 -5.07 19.11 6.05
CA PRO A 112 -4.39 17.83 5.81
C PRO A 112 -4.91 17.20 4.52
N VAL A 113 -3.98 16.85 3.62
CA VAL A 113 -4.29 16.14 2.38
C VAL A 113 -5.03 14.87 2.78
N GLN A 114 -6.35 14.87 2.57
CA GLN A 114 -7.17 13.70 2.86
C GLN A 114 -6.64 12.54 2.03
N LEU A 115 -6.41 11.40 2.68
CA LEU A 115 -6.25 10.11 1.98
C LEU A 115 -7.43 10.01 1.00
N LEU A 116 -7.13 10.02 -0.30
CA LEU A 116 -8.15 9.95 -1.34
C LEU A 116 -8.80 8.56 -1.42
N SER A 117 -8.45 7.61 -0.56
CA SER A 117 -9.10 6.30 -0.50
C SER A 117 -8.89 5.67 0.86
N GLU A 118 -9.98 5.32 1.54
CA GLU A 118 -9.95 4.54 2.77
C GLU A 118 -9.24 3.19 2.56
N ARG A 119 -8.37 2.80 3.49
CA ARG A 119 -7.77 1.46 3.53
C ARG A 119 -8.26 0.72 4.75
N VAL A 120 -8.80 -0.47 4.54
CA VAL A 120 -9.23 -1.35 5.63
C VAL A 120 -8.17 -2.43 5.90
N SER A 121 -8.20 -3.03 7.09
CA SER A 121 -7.22 -4.05 7.44
C SER A 121 -7.41 -5.34 6.63
N GLN A 122 -6.39 -6.19 6.58
CA GLN A 122 -6.52 -7.48 5.88
C GLN A 122 -7.62 -8.36 6.49
N GLY A 123 -7.76 -8.35 7.82
CA GLY A 123 -8.85 -9.03 8.52
C GLY A 123 -10.22 -8.48 8.15
N ASP A 124 -10.33 -7.15 8.01
CA ASP A 124 -11.58 -6.52 7.60
C ASP A 124 -11.95 -6.82 6.14
N LEU A 125 -10.97 -6.82 5.24
CA LEU A 125 -11.15 -7.25 3.84
C LEU A 125 -11.78 -8.65 3.78
N HIS A 126 -11.16 -9.61 4.48
CA HIS A 126 -11.63 -10.99 4.48
C HIS A 126 -12.99 -11.14 5.16
N ARG A 127 -13.24 -10.42 6.26
CA ARG A 127 -14.55 -10.42 6.92
C ARG A 127 -15.64 -9.93 5.97
N ARG A 128 -15.45 -8.77 5.34
CA ARG A 128 -16.41 -8.20 4.37
C ARG A 128 -16.66 -9.16 3.21
N PHE A 129 -15.61 -9.82 2.71
CA PHE A 129 -15.73 -10.81 1.65
C PHE A 129 -16.56 -12.03 2.09
N ILE A 130 -16.32 -12.55 3.30
CA ILE A 130 -17.09 -13.67 3.87
C ILE A 130 -18.56 -13.26 4.11
N GLU A 131 -18.79 -12.09 4.70
CA GLU A 131 -20.14 -11.55 4.94
C GLU A 131 -20.92 -11.38 3.64
N ALA A 132 -20.27 -10.88 2.58
CA ALA A 132 -20.85 -10.72 1.25
C ALA A 132 -21.24 -12.06 0.59
N LEU A 133 -20.50 -13.14 0.87
CA LEU A 133 -20.86 -14.49 0.42
C LEU A 133 -21.95 -15.15 1.28
N GLY A 134 -22.11 -14.70 2.52
CA GLY A 134 -23.18 -15.13 3.42
C GLY A 134 -23.21 -16.64 3.64
N SER A 135 -24.39 -17.24 3.45
CA SER A 135 -24.61 -18.68 3.64
C SER A 135 -23.89 -19.58 2.65
N ALA A 136 -23.24 -19.02 1.61
CA ALA A 136 -22.46 -19.80 0.67
C ALA A 136 -21.12 -20.28 1.26
N VAL A 137 -20.66 -19.70 2.37
CA VAL A 137 -19.39 -20.06 3.02
C VAL A 137 -19.59 -21.25 3.97
N VAL A 138 -18.88 -22.36 3.70
CA VAL A 138 -18.90 -23.56 4.55
C VAL A 138 -17.79 -23.51 5.59
N GLN A 139 -16.56 -23.19 5.14
CA GLN A 139 -15.38 -23.13 6.00
C GLN A 139 -14.39 -22.11 5.45
N TYR A 140 -13.60 -21.52 6.33
CA TYR A 140 -12.53 -20.59 5.96
C TYR A 140 -11.33 -20.66 6.91
N THR A 141 -10.15 -20.25 6.43
CA THR A 141 -8.92 -20.10 7.24
C THR A 141 -8.94 -18.84 8.09
N THR A 142 -7.92 -18.58 8.91
CA THR A 142 -7.88 -17.33 9.68
C THR A 142 -7.90 -16.09 8.77
N MET A 143 -8.61 -15.04 9.21
CA MET A 143 -8.85 -13.83 8.41
C MET A 143 -7.67 -12.85 8.39
N ASP A 144 -6.72 -12.98 9.31
CA ASP A 144 -5.57 -12.08 9.46
C ASP A 144 -4.45 -12.34 8.44
N ARG A 145 -4.53 -13.43 7.69
CA ARG A 145 -3.50 -13.89 6.75
C ARG A 145 -4.02 -13.90 5.32
N LYS A 146 -3.12 -13.57 4.38
CA LYS A 146 -3.35 -13.70 2.94
C LYS A 146 -2.56 -14.92 2.43
N PRO A 147 -3.11 -15.74 1.51
CA PRO A 147 -4.48 -15.68 0.99
C PRO A 147 -5.52 -16.18 2.02
N LEU A 148 -6.78 -15.84 1.78
CA LEU A 148 -7.93 -16.45 2.47
C LEU A 148 -8.32 -17.71 1.70
N GLU A 149 -8.34 -18.86 2.36
CA GLU A 149 -8.87 -20.08 1.75
C GLU A 149 -10.29 -20.34 2.24
N LEU A 150 -11.17 -20.70 1.32
CA LEU A 150 -12.60 -20.89 1.54
C LEU A 150 -13.04 -22.23 0.94
N ASP A 151 -13.97 -22.90 1.61
CA ASP A 151 -14.79 -23.94 1.01
C ASP A 151 -16.21 -23.40 0.90
N LEU A 152 -16.82 -23.52 -0.29
CA LEU A 152 -18.05 -22.85 -0.67
C LEU A 152 -19.10 -23.85 -1.19
N THR A 153 -20.37 -23.51 -1.05
CA THR A 153 -21.47 -24.29 -1.61
C THR A 153 -21.66 -24.02 -3.11
N PRO A 154 -22.17 -24.98 -3.90
CA PRO A 154 -22.57 -24.73 -5.28
C PRO A 154 -23.60 -23.58 -5.36
N PRO A 155 -23.59 -22.76 -6.43
CA PRO A 155 -22.81 -22.90 -7.68
C PRO A 155 -21.38 -22.33 -7.65
N LEU A 156 -20.90 -21.84 -6.51
CA LEU A 156 -19.54 -21.29 -6.35
C LEU A 156 -18.46 -22.41 -6.46
N PRO A 157 -17.18 -22.06 -6.67
CA PRO A 157 -16.13 -23.07 -6.65
C PRO A 157 -16.08 -23.72 -5.26
N SER A 158 -16.21 -25.05 -5.21
CA SER A 158 -16.23 -25.80 -3.95
C SER A 158 -15.05 -25.48 -3.04
N ARG A 159 -13.89 -25.18 -3.61
CA ARG A 159 -12.69 -24.73 -2.91
C ARG A 159 -12.08 -23.52 -3.60
N ALA A 160 -11.96 -22.41 -2.89
CA ALA A 160 -11.39 -21.17 -3.38
C ALA A 160 -10.18 -20.72 -2.55
N ARG A 161 -9.28 -19.97 -3.20
CA ARG A 161 -8.16 -19.27 -2.58
C ARG A 161 -8.17 -17.83 -3.06
N VAL A 162 -8.42 -16.91 -2.14
CA VAL A 162 -8.67 -15.50 -2.44
C VAL A 162 -7.45 -14.66 -2.06
N TYR A 163 -6.89 -13.98 -3.05
CA TYR A 163 -5.90 -12.93 -2.86
C TYR A 163 -6.61 -11.57 -2.94
N LEU A 164 -7.05 -11.07 -1.77
CA LEU A 164 -7.82 -9.84 -1.66
C LEU A 164 -6.94 -8.64 -1.25
N PHE A 165 -7.05 -7.53 -1.98
CA PHE A 165 -6.25 -6.31 -1.77
C PHE A 165 -7.13 -5.07 -1.61
N ASN A 166 -6.64 -4.06 -0.90
CA ASN A 166 -7.24 -2.72 -0.95
C ASN A 166 -6.99 -2.12 -2.34
N ALA A 167 -8.06 -1.70 -3.02
CA ALA A 167 -8.00 -0.94 -4.26
C ALA A 167 -8.06 0.54 -3.91
N THR A 168 -6.98 1.28 -4.22
CA THR A 168 -6.79 2.66 -3.75
C THR A 168 -6.47 3.64 -4.86
N ARG A 169 -6.73 4.93 -4.61
CA ARG A 169 -6.34 6.05 -5.47
C ARG A 169 -5.03 6.63 -4.93
N PRO A 170 -3.87 6.41 -5.57
CA PRO A 170 -2.61 6.93 -5.05
C PRO A 170 -2.59 8.47 -5.10
N PRO A 171 -2.16 9.16 -4.02
CA PRO A 171 -1.98 10.61 -4.03
C PRO A 171 -0.82 11.01 -4.95
N GLY A 172 -0.95 12.15 -5.65
CA GLY A 172 0.14 12.75 -6.44
C GLY A 172 0.26 12.35 -7.91
N GLY A 173 -0.59 11.45 -8.42
CA GLY A 173 -0.81 11.31 -9.86
C GLY A 173 -1.87 12.31 -10.35
N ARG A 174 -1.90 12.63 -11.66
CA ARG A 174 -3.13 13.21 -12.25
C ARG A 174 -4.31 12.38 -11.74
N PRO A 175 -5.43 12.96 -11.26
CA PRO A 175 -6.59 12.21 -10.82
C PRO A 175 -7.13 11.43 -12.02
N THR A 176 -6.60 10.22 -12.22
CA THR A 176 -6.68 9.51 -13.50
C THR A 176 -7.93 8.66 -13.60
N GLY A 177 -8.87 8.83 -12.66
CA GLY A 177 -10.11 8.08 -12.63
C GLY A 177 -9.85 6.57 -12.58
N GLU A 178 -8.87 6.12 -11.80
CA GLU A 178 -8.55 4.69 -11.65
C GLU A 178 -8.24 4.33 -10.20
N HIS A 179 -8.65 3.14 -9.78
CA HIS A 179 -8.19 2.50 -8.55
C HIS A 179 -7.15 1.44 -8.89
N LYS A 180 -6.17 1.27 -8.00
CA LYS A 180 -5.04 0.36 -8.19
C LYS A 180 -4.85 -0.57 -6.99
N VAL A 181 -4.50 -1.81 -7.27
CA VAL A 181 -3.95 -2.77 -6.31
C VAL A 181 -2.50 -3.08 -6.67
N GLN A 182 -1.69 -3.37 -5.66
CA GLN A 182 -0.30 -3.78 -5.83
C GLN A 182 -0.15 -5.25 -5.44
N LEU A 183 0.18 -6.09 -6.41
CA LEU A 183 0.42 -7.51 -6.18
C LEU A 183 1.78 -7.69 -5.50
N ILE A 184 1.73 -8.10 -4.25
CA ILE A 184 2.87 -8.53 -3.45
C ILE A 184 2.42 -9.82 -2.76
N MET A 185 3.05 -10.94 -3.10
CA MET A 185 2.68 -12.22 -2.52
C MET A 185 3.23 -12.36 -1.09
N PRO A 186 2.54 -13.11 -0.21
CA PRO A 186 3.07 -13.46 1.10
C PRO A 186 4.48 -14.07 0.98
N GLY A 187 5.45 -13.48 1.67
CA GLY A 187 6.85 -13.94 1.64
C GLY A 187 7.68 -13.47 0.43
N GLN A 188 7.08 -12.82 -0.57
CA GLN A 188 7.81 -12.29 -1.73
C GLN A 188 8.69 -11.09 -1.34
N ARG A 189 9.96 -11.11 -1.75
CA ARG A 189 10.92 -10.03 -1.50
C ARG A 189 11.06 -9.10 -2.71
N ARG A 190 11.57 -7.88 -2.50
CA ARG A 190 11.89 -6.95 -3.59
C ARG A 190 12.90 -7.59 -4.54
N GLY A 191 12.66 -7.46 -5.85
CA GLY A 191 13.46 -8.10 -6.90
C GLY A 191 13.11 -9.56 -7.17
N GLN A 192 12.36 -10.21 -6.28
CA GLN A 192 11.86 -11.57 -6.50
C GLN A 192 10.60 -11.54 -7.38
N ARG A 193 10.52 -12.49 -8.32
CA ARG A 193 9.29 -12.74 -9.05
C ARG A 193 8.25 -13.45 -8.18
N GLY A 194 6.98 -13.19 -8.45
CA GLY A 194 5.84 -13.70 -7.71
C GLY A 194 4.87 -14.45 -8.62
N GLN A 195 4.15 -15.39 -8.04
CA GLN A 195 3.07 -16.09 -8.70
C GLN A 195 2.00 -16.44 -7.66
N PHE A 196 0.77 -16.65 -8.11
CA PHE A 196 -0.26 -17.18 -7.24
C PHE A 196 -0.02 -18.68 -6.99
N ASP A 197 -0.22 -19.12 -5.76
CA ASP A 197 -0.25 -20.55 -5.45
C ASP A 197 -1.49 -21.21 -6.08
N GLN A 198 -1.25 -22.12 -7.04
CA GLN A 198 -2.26 -22.91 -7.76
C GLN A 198 -2.49 -24.31 -7.15
N GLY A 199 -1.78 -24.64 -6.06
CA GLY A 199 -1.83 -25.94 -5.42
C GLY A 199 -3.14 -26.25 -4.70
N GLY A 200 -3.31 -27.51 -4.30
CA GLY A 200 -4.40 -27.95 -3.43
C GLY A 200 -5.78 -28.04 -4.11
N GLY A 201 -5.85 -27.95 -5.44
CA GLY A 201 -7.11 -28.04 -6.20
C GLY A 201 -8.08 -26.90 -5.91
N ARG A 202 -7.57 -25.74 -5.47
CA ARG A 202 -8.38 -24.55 -5.17
C ARG A 202 -8.44 -23.64 -6.40
N SER A 203 -9.61 -23.11 -6.70
CA SER A 203 -9.75 -22.02 -7.67
C SER A 203 -9.15 -20.73 -7.10
N VAL A 204 -8.20 -20.13 -7.81
CA VAL A 204 -7.57 -18.87 -7.39
C VAL A 204 -8.44 -17.70 -7.80
N LEU A 205 -8.80 -16.86 -6.84
CA LEU A 205 -9.52 -15.60 -7.05
C LEU A 205 -8.59 -14.42 -6.74
N LEU A 206 -8.39 -13.55 -7.74
CA LEU A 206 -7.71 -12.27 -7.56
C LEU A 206 -8.76 -11.18 -7.38
N ALA A 207 -8.78 -10.58 -6.20
CA ALA A 207 -9.82 -9.63 -5.82
C ALA A 207 -9.24 -8.32 -5.25
N GLY A 208 -9.96 -7.23 -5.49
CA GLY A 208 -9.74 -5.91 -4.92
C GLY A 208 -10.99 -5.45 -4.20
N TYR A 209 -10.83 -4.53 -3.27
CA TYR A 209 -11.94 -3.89 -2.59
C TYR A 209 -11.70 -2.39 -2.50
N ALA A 210 -12.61 -1.62 -3.09
CA ALA A 210 -12.65 -0.17 -2.99
C ALA A 210 -13.56 0.20 -1.81
N ALA A 211 -12.96 0.62 -0.70
CA ALA A 211 -13.65 0.72 0.58
C ALA A 211 -14.66 1.88 0.64
N GLU A 212 -14.38 2.99 -0.03
CA GLU A 212 -15.28 4.15 -0.05
C GLU A 212 -16.58 3.84 -0.78
N GLU A 213 -16.51 3.09 -1.88
CA GLU A 213 -17.66 2.74 -2.70
C GLU A 213 -18.32 1.41 -2.30
N ASP A 214 -17.74 0.66 -1.36
CA ASP A 214 -18.15 -0.69 -0.97
C ASP A 214 -18.26 -1.66 -2.17
N VAL A 215 -17.24 -1.63 -3.03
CA VAL A 215 -17.20 -2.39 -4.29
C VAL A 215 -16.07 -3.42 -4.27
N PHE A 216 -16.40 -4.66 -4.60
CA PHE A 216 -15.44 -5.71 -4.92
C PHE A 216 -15.08 -5.67 -6.42
N ILE A 217 -13.82 -5.95 -6.73
CA ILE A 217 -13.30 -6.02 -8.10
C ILE A 217 -12.65 -7.37 -8.31
N LEU A 218 -12.98 -8.07 -9.39
CA LEU A 218 -12.49 -9.41 -9.73
C LEU A 218 -11.73 -9.39 -11.05
N TRP A 219 -10.43 -9.61 -10.98
CA TRP A 219 -9.55 -9.78 -12.13
C TRP A 219 -9.38 -11.26 -12.47
N ASP A 220 -8.86 -11.56 -13.66
CA ASP A 220 -8.52 -12.94 -14.02
C ASP A 220 -7.12 -13.29 -13.51
N ALA A 221 -7.05 -14.04 -12.40
CA ALA A 221 -5.78 -14.42 -11.78
C ALA A 221 -4.85 -15.18 -12.74
N GLY A 222 -5.41 -15.93 -13.70
CA GLY A 222 -4.64 -16.74 -14.66
C GLY A 222 -3.91 -15.89 -15.72
N LEU A 223 -4.22 -14.61 -15.84
CA LEU A 223 -3.53 -13.68 -16.74
C LEU A 223 -2.31 -13.00 -16.10
N TYR A 224 -2.02 -13.29 -14.82
CA TYR A 224 -0.86 -12.75 -14.10
C TYR A 224 0.02 -13.90 -13.59
N ALA A 225 0.94 -14.34 -14.44
CA ALA A 225 2.02 -15.23 -14.06
C ALA A 225 3.33 -14.45 -13.92
N ASP A 226 4.27 -15.00 -13.14
CA ASP A 226 5.63 -14.50 -13.01
C ASP A 226 5.71 -12.96 -12.92
N PHE A 227 5.05 -12.34 -11.95
CA PHE A 227 5.00 -10.88 -11.87
C PHE A 227 6.10 -10.32 -10.95
N ALA A 228 6.62 -9.14 -11.30
CA ALA A 228 7.55 -8.42 -10.44
C ALA A 228 6.92 -8.06 -9.07
N TRP A 229 7.76 -7.89 -8.06
CA TRP A 229 7.35 -7.35 -6.76
C TRP A 229 6.61 -6.01 -6.94
N SER A 230 5.45 -5.84 -6.29
CA SER A 230 4.60 -4.64 -6.36
C SER A 230 4.05 -4.35 -7.76
N ARG A 231 3.62 -5.40 -8.48
CA ARG A 231 2.96 -5.25 -9.78
C ARG A 231 1.62 -4.52 -9.64
N ASN A 232 1.46 -3.40 -10.33
CA ASN A 232 0.18 -2.67 -10.38
C ASN A 232 -0.86 -3.42 -11.22
N VAL A 233 -2.07 -3.51 -10.70
CA VAL A 233 -3.29 -3.93 -11.41
C VAL A 233 -4.36 -2.86 -11.15
N GLN A 234 -5.16 -2.52 -12.15
CA GLN A 234 -6.03 -1.34 -12.08
C GLN A 234 -7.42 -1.57 -12.64
N VAL A 235 -8.34 -0.72 -12.22
CA VAL A 235 -9.74 -0.64 -12.64
C VAL A 235 -10.11 0.84 -12.78
N LYS A 236 -10.94 1.16 -13.78
CA LYS A 236 -11.44 2.52 -13.99
C LYS A 236 -12.47 2.89 -12.93
N ALA A 237 -12.49 4.16 -12.56
CA ALA A 237 -13.47 4.75 -11.66
C ALA A 237 -14.88 4.61 -12.24
N GLU A 238 -15.05 4.77 -13.54
CA GLU A 238 -16.33 4.56 -14.24
C GLU A 238 -16.93 3.18 -13.93
N THR A 239 -16.10 2.12 -13.93
CA THR A 239 -16.52 0.75 -13.63
C THR A 239 -16.88 0.57 -12.16
N ILE A 240 -16.16 1.23 -11.25
CA ILE A 240 -16.50 1.22 -9.82
C ILE A 240 -17.80 1.98 -9.55
N VAL A 241 -17.99 3.15 -10.18
CA VAL A 241 -19.21 3.97 -10.07
C VAL A 241 -20.42 3.19 -10.60
N GLU A 242 -20.28 2.50 -11.74
CA GLU A 242 -21.34 1.64 -12.27
C GLU A 242 -21.68 0.49 -11.31
N ALA A 243 -20.68 -0.13 -10.68
CA ALA A 243 -20.90 -1.18 -9.71
C ALA A 243 -21.58 -0.67 -8.43
N ALA A 244 -21.15 0.48 -7.92
CA ALA A 244 -21.74 1.16 -6.77
C ALA A 244 -23.21 1.54 -7.02
N ALA A 245 -23.62 1.71 -8.29
CA ALA A 245 -25.01 1.89 -8.69
C ALA A 245 -25.84 0.58 -8.65
N GLY A 246 -25.34 -0.49 -8.02
CA GLY A 246 -26.11 -1.70 -7.72
C GLY A 246 -26.09 -2.78 -8.80
N ARG A 247 -25.04 -2.84 -9.63
CA ARG A 247 -24.94 -3.80 -10.76
C ARG A 247 -23.55 -4.44 -10.82
N ILE A 248 -23.42 -5.53 -11.58
CA ILE A 248 -22.10 -6.08 -11.94
C ILE A 248 -21.59 -5.33 -13.18
N ALA A 249 -20.63 -4.45 -13.00
CA ALA A 249 -19.96 -3.71 -14.06
C ALA A 249 -18.84 -4.55 -14.70
N ARG A 250 -18.58 -4.32 -15.99
CA ARG A 250 -17.52 -5.00 -16.75
C ARG A 250 -16.55 -3.98 -17.32
N GLN A 251 -15.28 -4.32 -17.33
CA GLN A 251 -14.27 -3.51 -18.03
C GLN A 251 -13.32 -4.40 -18.81
N GLU A 252 -13.17 -4.09 -20.10
CA GLU A 252 -12.11 -4.66 -20.92
C GLU A 252 -10.78 -3.95 -20.70
N ARG A 253 -9.71 -4.73 -20.63
CA ARG A 253 -8.33 -4.27 -20.49
C ARG A 253 -7.45 -5.02 -21.47
N ARG A 254 -6.64 -4.29 -22.23
CA ARG A 254 -5.59 -4.88 -23.05
C ARG A 254 -4.35 -5.10 -22.20
N LEU A 255 -4.00 -6.35 -21.97
CA LEU A 255 -2.78 -6.75 -21.29
C LEU A 255 -1.70 -7.09 -22.30
N ARG A 256 -0.46 -6.72 -21.99
CA ARG A 256 0.73 -7.10 -22.73
C ARG A 256 1.67 -7.81 -21.75
N PRO A 257 1.57 -9.14 -21.63
CA PRO A 257 2.51 -9.92 -20.83
C PRO A 257 3.95 -9.65 -21.31
N ALA A 258 4.93 -9.78 -20.42
CA ALA A 258 6.34 -9.68 -20.82
C ALA A 258 6.70 -10.82 -21.79
N ASP A 259 6.17 -12.01 -21.51
CA ASP A 259 6.36 -13.22 -22.28
C ASP A 259 4.99 -13.72 -22.76
N GLY A 260 4.51 -13.24 -23.90
CA GLY A 260 3.26 -13.71 -24.50
C GLY A 260 2.58 -12.71 -25.42
N GLU A 261 1.56 -13.19 -26.13
CA GLU A 261 0.75 -12.36 -27.02
C GLU A 261 -0.13 -11.37 -26.23
N PRO A 262 -0.38 -10.17 -26.79
CA PRO A 262 -1.38 -9.26 -26.25
C PRO A 262 -2.72 -9.97 -26.06
N THR A 263 -3.30 -9.84 -24.87
CA THR A 263 -4.55 -10.50 -24.52
C THR A 263 -5.55 -9.51 -23.95
N THR A 264 -6.83 -9.83 -24.05
CA THR A 264 -7.90 -9.04 -23.44
C THR A 264 -8.31 -9.69 -22.13
N GLU A 265 -8.22 -8.93 -21.06
CA GLU A 265 -8.86 -9.26 -19.80
C GLU A 265 -10.21 -8.55 -19.73
N ILE A 266 -11.26 -9.28 -19.36
CA ILE A 266 -12.52 -8.68 -18.89
C ILE A 266 -12.47 -8.76 -17.37
N LEU A 267 -12.38 -7.64 -16.64
CA LEU A 267 -12.56 -7.62 -15.19
C LEU A 267 -14.02 -7.32 -14.83
N LEU A 268 -14.41 -7.69 -13.60
CA LEU A 268 -15.73 -7.42 -13.04
C LEU A 268 -15.61 -6.50 -11.83
N ALA A 269 -16.58 -5.63 -11.61
CA ALA A 269 -16.77 -4.94 -10.34
C ALA A 269 -18.22 -5.10 -9.89
N CYS A 270 -18.46 -5.25 -8.59
CA CYS A 270 -19.79 -5.52 -8.04
C CYS A 270 -19.92 -5.01 -6.60
N PRO A 271 -21.14 -4.62 -6.18
CA PRO A 271 -21.43 -4.35 -4.78
C PRO A 271 -21.44 -5.66 -3.97
N ALA A 272 -21.27 -5.56 -2.65
CA ALA A 272 -21.20 -6.73 -1.76
C ALA A 272 -22.33 -7.77 -1.96
N PRO A 273 -23.63 -7.41 -2.09
CA PRO A 273 -24.70 -8.39 -2.24
C PRO A 273 -24.64 -9.22 -3.53
N MET A 274 -23.90 -8.77 -4.54
CA MET A 274 -23.78 -9.45 -5.84
C MET A 274 -22.49 -10.27 -5.97
N LEU A 275 -21.67 -10.35 -4.91
CA LEU A 275 -20.36 -10.99 -4.97
C LEU A 275 -20.45 -12.47 -5.42
N SER A 276 -21.42 -13.23 -4.93
CA SER A 276 -21.62 -14.63 -5.32
C SER A 276 -21.94 -14.78 -6.82
N GLU A 277 -22.75 -13.90 -7.38
CA GLU A 277 -23.06 -13.88 -8.82
C GLU A 277 -21.83 -13.46 -9.63
N ALA A 278 -21.10 -12.45 -9.16
CA ALA A 278 -19.88 -11.97 -9.81
C ALA A 278 -18.76 -13.04 -9.84
N ILE A 279 -18.62 -13.85 -8.78
CA ILE A 279 -17.66 -14.97 -8.77
C ILE A 279 -18.05 -16.04 -9.79
N GLN A 280 -19.33 -16.39 -9.92
CA GLN A 280 -19.78 -17.35 -10.93
C GLN A 280 -19.47 -16.84 -12.35
N LEU A 281 -19.83 -15.58 -12.63
CA LEU A 281 -19.54 -14.96 -13.91
C LEU A 281 -18.03 -14.88 -14.17
N ARG A 282 -17.22 -14.62 -13.14
CA ARG A 282 -15.75 -14.65 -13.25
C ARG A 282 -15.26 -16.03 -13.68
N GLN A 283 -15.80 -17.10 -13.09
CA GLN A 283 -15.45 -18.47 -13.46
C GLN A 283 -15.86 -18.81 -14.88
N ASP A 284 -17.06 -18.37 -15.32
CA ASP A 284 -17.52 -18.56 -16.70
C ASP A 284 -16.57 -17.90 -17.69
N LEU A 285 -16.20 -16.64 -17.44
CA LEU A 285 -15.27 -15.91 -18.29
C LEU A 285 -13.87 -16.56 -18.30
N THR A 286 -13.38 -17.05 -17.17
CA THR A 286 -12.11 -17.77 -17.11
C THR A 286 -12.18 -19.09 -17.87
N ARG A 287 -13.29 -19.84 -17.75
CA ARG A 287 -13.51 -21.07 -18.54
C ARG A 287 -13.57 -20.80 -20.04
N ALA A 288 -14.33 -19.80 -20.46
CA ALA A 288 -14.42 -19.39 -21.86
C ALA A 288 -13.04 -19.07 -22.43
N ARG A 289 -12.27 -18.23 -21.72
CA ARG A 289 -10.89 -17.90 -22.10
C ARG A 289 -9.99 -19.14 -22.23
N LEU A 290 -10.05 -20.06 -21.27
CA LEU A 290 -9.24 -21.29 -21.29
C LEU A 290 -9.67 -22.24 -22.42
N ALA A 291 -10.94 -22.19 -22.84
CA ALA A 291 -11.45 -22.93 -23.99
C ALA A 291 -11.20 -22.23 -25.34
N GLY A 292 -10.67 -21.00 -25.34
CA GLY A 292 -10.48 -20.20 -26.56
C GLY A 292 -11.76 -19.62 -27.14
N LEU A 293 -12.80 -19.43 -26.30
CA LEU A 293 -14.11 -18.88 -26.64
C LEU A 293 -14.24 -17.39 -26.31
#